data_AF-A0AAE2A7R4-F1
#
_entry.id   AF-A0AAE2A7R4-F1
#
_cell.length_a   1.000
_cell.length_b   1.000
_cell.length_c   1.000
_cell.angle_alpha   90.00
_cell.angle_beta   90.00
_cell.angle_gamma   90.00
#
_symmetry.space_group_name_H-M   'P 1'
#
loop_
_entity.id
_entity.type
_entity.pdbx_description
1 polymer ?
#
loop_
_entity_poly.entity_id
_entity_poly.type
_entity_poly.pdbx_seq_one_letter_code
_entity_poly.pdbx_strand_id
1 'polypeptide(L)'
;MAQATFTFRTVTSRKGDYEVADHSIEKKESRNLSRFQALGYLLCWVDALAEDESDPSRSISAIFGFDGEVAALGFDRHDPVHILTAPNWKTRMLAAWCVIGADERAIAKQLDYGDLHNYWPNTVFCNPDFDEEATQWVSSASAYDDPAEFNICAFVGSPARPQLIFKLDSPRRPPA
;
A
#
# COMPACT_ATOMS: atom_id res chain seq x y z
N MET A 1 -17.20 -0.45 -5.38
CA MET A 1 -16.08 -1.25 -5.94
C MET A 1 -15.56 -0.50 -7.14
N ALA A 2 -14.32 0.00 -7.10
CA ALA A 2 -13.72 0.69 -8.23
C ALA A 2 -13.40 -0.35 -9.32
N GLN A 3 -13.89 -0.12 -10.55
CA GLN A 3 -13.38 -0.85 -11.71
C GLN A 3 -12.05 -0.23 -12.07
N ALA A 4 -10.96 -0.85 -11.62
CA ALA A 4 -9.64 -0.53 -12.12
C ALA A 4 -9.45 -1.26 -13.45
N THR A 5 -9.48 -0.51 -14.55
CA THR A 5 -9.15 -1.04 -15.87
C THR A 5 -7.63 -0.97 -16.04
N PHE A 6 -6.99 -2.13 -16.03
CA PHE A 6 -5.56 -2.27 -16.30
C PHE A 6 -5.35 -2.64 -17.77
N THR A 7 -4.62 -1.79 -18.48
CA THR A 7 -4.20 -2.06 -19.85
C THR A 7 -2.68 -2.18 -19.89
N PHE A 8 -2.21 -3.40 -20.08
CA PHE A 8 -0.79 -3.67 -20.26
C PHE A 8 -0.43 -3.40 -21.72
N ARG A 9 0.53 -2.50 -21.94
CA ARG A 9 1.10 -2.26 -23.25
C ARG A 9 2.56 -2.67 -23.25
N THR A 10 2.90 -3.65 -24.06
CA THR A 10 4.30 -4.00 -24.33
C THR A 10 4.95 -2.87 -25.12
N VAL A 11 6.02 -2.29 -24.58
CA VAL A 11 6.85 -1.31 -25.26
C VAL A 11 8.11 -2.03 -25.72
N THR A 12 8.23 -2.17 -27.03
CA THR A 12 9.40 -2.75 -27.68
C THR A 12 10.51 -1.69 -27.77
N SER A 13 11.68 -1.99 -27.22
CA SER A 13 12.85 -1.09 -27.21
C SER A 13 14.11 -1.83 -27.66
N ARG A 14 15.10 -1.09 -28.16
CA ARG A 14 16.41 -1.65 -28.55
C ARG A 14 17.16 -2.35 -27.40
N LYS A 15 16.74 -2.14 -26.15
CA LYS A 15 17.30 -2.77 -24.94
C LYS A 15 16.51 -4.00 -24.44
N GLY A 16 15.49 -4.42 -25.16
CA GLY A 16 14.56 -5.46 -24.74
C GLY A 16 13.15 -4.90 -24.55
N ASP A 17 12.18 -5.78 -24.70
CA ASP A 17 10.77 -5.47 -24.51
C ASP A 17 10.49 -5.31 -23.02
N TYR A 18 9.76 -4.26 -22.65
CA TYR A 18 9.30 -4.07 -21.29
C TYR A 18 7.81 -3.75 -21.30
N GLU A 19 7.07 -4.32 -20.35
CA GLU A 19 5.65 -4.02 -20.21
C GLU A 19 5.48 -2.70 -19.47
N VAL A 20 4.73 -1.78 -20.08
CA VAL A 20 4.23 -0.57 -19.41
C VAL A 20 2.79 -0.83 -19.04
N ALA A 21 2.52 -0.88 -17.74
CA ALA A 21 1.16 -0.92 -17.22
C ALA A 21 0.55 0.49 -17.33
N ASP A 22 -0.30 0.71 -18.33
CA ASP A 22 -1.12 1.92 -18.41
C ASP A 22 -2.44 1.67 -17.66
N HIS A 23 -2.63 2.45 -16.61
CA HIS A 23 -3.73 2.29 -15.66
C HIS A 23 -4.66 3.48 -15.83
N SER A 24 -5.93 3.27 -16.15
CA SER A 24 -6.95 4.32 -16.00
C SER A 24 -7.61 4.17 -14.63
N ILE A 25 -6.83 4.43 -13.57
CA ILE A 25 -7.42 4.63 -12.26
C ILE A 25 -7.95 6.07 -12.24
N GLU A 26 -9.26 6.24 -12.20
CA GLU A 26 -9.90 7.56 -12.14
C GLU A 26 -9.25 8.40 -11.02
N LYS A 27 -9.00 9.68 -11.31
CA LYS A 27 -8.44 10.66 -10.36
C LYS A 27 -7.10 10.27 -9.73
N LYS A 28 -6.12 9.80 -10.54
CA LYS A 28 -4.72 9.51 -10.11
C LYS A 28 -4.10 10.60 -9.24
N GLU A 29 -4.51 11.85 -9.42
CA GLU A 29 -4.04 13.00 -8.64
C GLU A 29 -4.29 12.83 -7.14
N SER A 30 -5.36 12.13 -6.74
CA SER A 30 -5.72 11.88 -5.34
C SER A 30 -4.62 11.13 -4.58
N ARG A 31 -3.84 10.29 -5.28
CA ARG A 31 -2.74 9.52 -4.68
C ARG A 31 -1.60 10.41 -4.19
N ASN A 32 -1.46 11.60 -4.77
CA ASN A 32 -0.36 12.52 -4.45
C ASN A 32 -0.71 13.44 -3.27
N LEU A 33 -1.94 13.36 -2.75
CA LEU A 33 -2.42 14.22 -1.66
C LEU A 33 -1.98 13.75 -0.27
N SER A 34 -1.67 12.46 -0.13
CA SER A 34 -1.06 11.89 1.07
C SER A 34 -0.30 10.61 0.73
N ARG A 35 0.78 10.33 1.47
CA ARG A 35 1.47 9.03 1.43
C ARG A 35 0.52 7.88 1.77
N PHE A 36 -0.49 8.13 2.61
CA PHE A 36 -1.52 7.12 2.89
C PHE A 36 -2.34 6.77 1.64
N GLN A 37 -2.76 7.75 0.85
CA GLN A 37 -3.44 7.49 -0.43
C GLN A 37 -2.49 6.87 -1.46
N ALA A 38 -1.22 7.28 -1.49
CA ALA A 38 -0.21 6.65 -2.32
C ALA A 38 -0.04 5.15 -2.00
N LEU A 39 0.00 4.77 -0.72
CA LEU A 39 0.06 3.37 -0.29
C LEU A 39 -1.17 2.57 -0.71
N GLY A 40 -2.37 3.11 -0.50
CA GLY A 40 -3.62 2.45 -0.93
C GLY A 40 -3.61 2.20 -2.45
N TYR A 41 -3.22 3.21 -3.22
CA TYR A 41 -3.07 3.11 -4.67
C TYR A 41 -2.08 2.01 -5.09
N LEU A 42 -0.90 1.97 -4.45
CA LEU A 42 0.14 0.98 -4.75
C LEU A 42 -0.33 -0.44 -4.43
N LEU A 43 -1.09 -0.63 -3.35
CA LEU A 43 -1.67 -1.93 -3.00
C LEU A 43 -2.68 -2.39 -4.06
N CYS A 44 -3.59 -1.51 -4.49
CA CYS A 44 -4.52 -1.83 -5.57
C CYS A 44 -3.80 -2.23 -6.86
N TRP A 45 -2.69 -1.55 -7.18
CA TRP A 45 -1.86 -1.89 -8.34
C TRP A 45 -1.21 -3.27 -8.22
N VAL A 46 -0.64 -3.59 -7.05
CA VAL A 46 0.00 -4.89 -6.82
C VAL A 46 -1.01 -6.03 -6.85
N ASP A 47 -2.15 -5.87 -6.19
CA ASP A 47 -3.15 -6.94 -6.13
C ASP A 47 -3.69 -7.26 -7.53
N ALA A 48 -3.95 -6.23 -8.34
CA ALA A 48 -4.41 -6.42 -9.71
C ALA A 48 -3.37 -7.13 -10.61
N LEU A 49 -2.07 -6.90 -10.37
CA LEU A 49 -1.01 -7.65 -11.05
C LEU A 49 -0.95 -9.10 -10.58
N ALA A 50 -1.24 -9.34 -9.30
CA ALA A 50 -1.18 -10.67 -8.69
C ALA A 50 -2.44 -11.52 -8.95
N GLU A 51 -3.55 -10.91 -9.34
CA GLU A 51 -4.77 -11.59 -9.78
C GLU A 51 -4.59 -12.32 -11.12
N ASP A 52 -3.64 -11.87 -11.96
CA ASP A 52 -3.34 -12.54 -13.23
C ASP A 52 -2.45 -13.77 -13.02
N GLU A 53 -3.08 -14.89 -12.72
CA GLU A 53 -2.40 -16.18 -12.49
C GLU A 53 -1.74 -16.76 -13.76
N SER A 54 -1.99 -16.19 -14.94
CA SER A 54 -1.42 -16.70 -16.20
C SER A 54 0.07 -16.41 -16.35
N ASP A 55 0.60 -15.44 -15.61
CA ASP A 55 2.02 -15.06 -15.61
C ASP A 55 2.55 -14.76 -14.20
N PRO A 56 3.15 -15.76 -13.52
CA PRO A 56 3.76 -15.57 -12.20
C PRO A 56 4.88 -14.52 -12.14
N SER A 57 5.48 -14.15 -13.28
CA SER A 57 6.52 -13.11 -13.33
C SER A 57 5.95 -11.71 -13.04
N ARG A 58 4.65 -11.51 -13.26
CA ARG A 58 3.94 -10.26 -12.93
C ARG A 58 3.85 -10.05 -11.43
N SER A 59 3.51 -11.08 -10.66
CA SER A 59 3.51 -11.02 -9.18
C SER A 59 4.89 -10.67 -8.63
N ILE A 60 5.95 -11.28 -9.17
CA ILE A 60 7.34 -10.97 -8.76
C ILE A 60 7.69 -9.52 -9.07
N SER A 61 7.36 -9.05 -10.28
CA SER A 61 7.60 -7.67 -10.70
C SER A 61 6.82 -6.67 -9.86
N ALA A 62 5.58 -7.01 -9.47
CA ALA A 62 4.74 -6.19 -8.61
C ALA A 62 5.36 -6.01 -7.21
N ILE A 63 5.92 -7.07 -6.62
CA ILE A 63 6.60 -7.02 -5.31
C ILE A 63 7.79 -6.05 -5.37
N PHE A 64 8.67 -6.19 -6.36
CA PHE A 64 9.85 -5.32 -6.49
C PHE A 64 9.47 -3.87 -6.82
N GLY A 65 8.46 -3.68 -7.67
CA GLY A 65 7.94 -2.34 -7.98
C GLY A 65 7.35 -1.67 -6.74
N PHE A 66 6.57 -2.40 -5.94
CA PHE A 66 6.00 -1.90 -4.70
C PHE A 66 7.08 -1.45 -3.72
N ASP A 67 8.09 -2.29 -3.48
CA ASP A 67 9.20 -1.97 -2.59
C ASP A 67 9.93 -0.69 -3.03
N GLY A 68 10.19 -0.56 -4.34
CA GLY A 68 10.82 0.62 -4.93
C GLY A 68 9.99 1.91 -4.78
N GLU A 69 8.70 1.85 -5.07
CA GLU A 69 7.78 2.99 -4.96
C GLU A 69 7.58 3.41 -3.50
N VAL A 70 7.44 2.46 -2.58
CA VAL A 70 7.32 2.74 -1.14
C VAL A 70 8.64 3.33 -0.60
N ALA A 71 9.80 2.83 -1.03
CA ALA A 71 11.08 3.45 -0.68
C ALA A 71 11.21 4.89 -1.22
N ALA A 72 10.71 5.16 -2.42
CA ALA A 72 10.70 6.51 -3.01
C ALA A 72 9.80 7.49 -2.22
N LEU A 73 8.74 7.00 -1.59
CA LEU A 73 7.89 7.76 -0.65
C LEU A 73 8.57 8.02 0.71
N GLY A 74 9.78 7.49 0.93
CA GLY A 74 10.59 7.75 2.12
C GLY A 74 10.28 6.87 3.33
N PHE A 75 9.62 5.73 3.13
CA PHE A 75 9.36 4.77 4.20
C PHE A 75 10.61 3.98 4.59
N ASP A 76 10.59 3.39 5.78
CA ASP A 76 11.68 2.56 6.26
C ASP A 76 11.70 1.20 5.54
N ARG A 77 12.89 0.59 5.44
CA ARG A 77 13.13 -0.66 4.69
C ARG A 77 12.15 -1.80 4.99
N HIS A 78 11.61 -1.86 6.21
CA HIS A 78 10.71 -2.94 6.62
C HIS A 78 9.22 -2.58 6.53
N ASP A 79 8.87 -1.30 6.37
CA ASP A 79 7.48 -0.86 6.24
C ASP A 79 6.75 -1.51 5.05
N PRO A 80 7.35 -1.62 3.83
CA PRO A 80 6.69 -2.27 2.70
C PRO A 80 6.29 -3.71 3.00
N VAL A 81 7.13 -4.44 3.72
CA VAL A 81 6.90 -5.84 4.06
C VAL A 81 5.69 -5.99 4.98
N HIS A 82 5.57 -5.15 6.01
CA HIS A 82 4.42 -5.15 6.92
C HIS A 82 3.11 -4.92 6.18
N ILE A 83 3.10 -3.98 5.26
CA ILE A 83 1.90 -3.63 4.51
C ILE A 83 1.57 -4.73 3.49
N LEU A 84 2.54 -5.15 2.67
CA LEU A 84 2.28 -6.06 1.56
C LEU A 84 1.87 -7.47 2.03
N THR A 85 2.44 -7.92 3.15
CA THR A 85 2.15 -9.25 3.73
C THR A 85 0.91 -9.27 4.62
N ALA A 86 0.25 -8.13 4.83
CA ALA A 86 -0.96 -8.10 5.63
C ALA A 86 -2.09 -8.85 4.89
N PRO A 87 -2.79 -9.76 5.58
CA PRO A 87 -3.63 -10.79 4.98
C PRO A 87 -4.90 -10.23 4.35
N ASN A 88 -5.43 -9.13 4.88
CA ASN A 88 -6.67 -8.53 4.44
C ASN A 88 -6.54 -7.00 4.39
N TRP A 89 -7.48 -6.34 3.72
CA TRP A 89 -7.45 -4.88 3.61
C TRP A 89 -7.48 -4.14 4.95
N LYS A 90 -8.17 -4.68 5.96
CA LYS A 90 -8.22 -4.06 7.29
C LYS A 90 -6.82 -4.04 7.92
N THR A 91 -6.13 -5.16 7.90
CA THR A 91 -4.77 -5.29 8.43
C THR A 91 -3.77 -4.48 7.62
N ARG A 92 -3.93 -4.39 6.30
CA ARG A 92 -3.14 -3.49 5.44
C ARG A 92 -3.32 -2.02 5.82
N MET A 93 -4.56 -1.61 6.05
CA MET A 93 -4.89 -0.25 6.46
C MET A 93 -4.28 0.09 7.82
N LEU A 94 -4.41 -0.80 8.81
CA LEU A 94 -3.79 -0.63 10.13
C LEU A 94 -2.26 -0.59 10.04
N ALA A 95 -1.65 -1.50 9.28
CA ALA A 95 -0.20 -1.52 9.06
C ALA A 95 0.30 -0.21 8.43
N ALA A 96 -0.36 0.23 7.35
CA ALA A 96 -0.06 1.50 6.69
C ALA A 96 -0.24 2.68 7.63
N TRP A 97 -1.31 2.70 8.42
CA TRP A 97 -1.60 3.75 9.40
C TRP A 97 -0.51 3.87 10.47
N CYS A 98 0.04 2.74 10.91
CA CYS A 98 1.14 2.72 11.89
C CYS A 98 2.43 3.32 11.34
N VAL A 99 2.75 3.16 10.04
CA VAL A 99 4.06 3.54 9.48
C VAL A 99 4.12 4.96 8.92
N ILE A 100 2.97 5.60 8.66
CA ILE A 100 2.92 6.93 8.01
C ILE A 100 3.19 8.12 8.97
N GLY A 101 3.14 7.91 10.29
CA GLY A 101 3.35 8.98 11.29
C GLY A 101 2.16 9.93 11.48
N ALA A 102 2.11 10.70 12.58
CA ALA A 102 0.92 11.51 12.92
C ALA A 102 0.62 12.64 11.94
N ASP A 103 1.63 13.34 11.41
CA ASP A 103 1.43 14.42 10.44
C ASP A 103 0.67 13.92 9.21
N GLU A 104 1.07 12.76 8.69
CA GLU A 104 0.43 12.15 7.52
C GLU A 104 -0.99 11.66 7.83
N ARG A 105 -1.20 11.12 9.03
CA ARG A 105 -2.53 10.73 9.51
C ARG A 105 -3.47 11.93 9.59
N ALA A 106 -2.96 13.07 10.04
CA ALA A 106 -3.72 14.32 10.08
C ALA A 106 -4.08 14.80 8.67
N ILE A 107 -3.14 14.75 7.72
CA ILE A 107 -3.41 15.06 6.31
C ILE A 107 -4.49 14.12 5.76
N ALA A 108 -4.32 12.81 5.93
CA ALA A 108 -5.26 11.81 5.44
C ALA A 108 -6.68 11.97 6.02
N LYS A 109 -6.82 12.40 7.28
CA LYS A 109 -8.12 12.69 7.92
C LYS A 109 -8.79 13.97 7.41
N GLN A 110 -8.02 14.92 6.88
CA GLN A 110 -8.54 16.20 6.39
C GLN A 110 -9.01 16.16 4.93
N LEU A 111 -8.66 15.11 4.18
CA LEU A 111 -9.07 14.94 2.79
C LEU A 111 -10.59 14.68 2.69
N ASP A 112 -11.24 15.33 1.73
CA ASP A 112 -12.65 15.09 1.42
C ASP A 112 -12.81 13.91 0.44
N TYR A 113 -13.09 12.72 0.99
CA TYR A 113 -13.30 11.49 0.21
C TYR A 113 -14.66 11.40 -0.48
N GLY A 114 -15.53 12.40 -0.33
CA GLY A 114 -16.72 12.54 -1.18
C GLY A 114 -16.36 13.03 -2.58
N ASP A 115 -15.38 13.94 -2.65
CA ASP A 115 -14.91 14.54 -3.91
C ASP A 115 -13.63 13.86 -4.43
N LEU A 116 -12.77 13.38 -3.55
CA LEU A 116 -11.52 12.69 -3.89
C LEU A 116 -11.74 11.20 -4.05
N HIS A 117 -10.89 10.56 -4.86
CA HIS A 117 -10.90 9.09 -4.92
C HIS A 117 -10.25 8.53 -3.67
N ASN A 118 -10.91 7.56 -3.03
CA ASN A 118 -10.35 6.81 -1.91
C ASN A 118 -9.82 5.46 -2.39
N TYR A 119 -8.50 5.26 -2.28
CA TYR A 119 -7.87 3.97 -2.64
C TYR A 119 -7.98 2.90 -1.55
N TRP A 120 -8.56 3.24 -0.39
CA TRP A 120 -8.87 2.28 0.65
C TRP A 120 -10.33 1.79 0.52
N PRO A 121 -10.67 0.58 1.01
CA PRO A 121 -12.01 0.04 0.83
C PRO A 121 -13.14 0.88 1.46
N ASN A 122 -12.81 1.68 2.48
CA ASN A 122 -13.72 2.54 3.21
C ASN A 122 -12.95 3.67 3.92
N THR A 123 -13.67 4.54 4.61
CA THR A 123 -13.14 5.71 5.33
C THR A 123 -13.10 5.53 6.85
N VAL A 124 -13.06 4.29 7.36
CA VAL A 124 -13.06 4.04 8.82
C VAL A 124 -11.86 4.68 9.51
N PHE A 125 -10.75 4.91 8.79
CA PHE A 125 -9.58 5.62 9.29
C PHE A 125 -9.84 7.11 9.62
N CYS A 126 -10.95 7.67 9.14
CA CYS A 126 -11.40 9.01 9.53
C CYS A 126 -12.06 9.05 10.90
N ASN A 127 -12.43 7.89 11.47
CA ASN A 127 -13.04 7.84 12.80
C ASN A 127 -12.03 8.32 13.86
N PRO A 128 -12.50 9.01 14.91
CA PRO A 128 -11.63 9.51 15.98
C PRO A 128 -10.88 8.38 16.70
N ASP A 129 -11.53 7.23 16.85
CA ASP A 129 -11.00 6.09 17.62
C ASP A 129 -10.02 5.21 16.83
N PHE A 130 -9.82 5.48 15.54
CA PHE A 130 -8.97 4.64 14.69
C PHE A 130 -7.49 4.65 15.10
N ASP A 131 -7.00 5.75 15.65
CA ASP A 131 -5.63 5.83 16.19
C ASP A 131 -5.46 4.90 17.41
N GLU A 132 -6.49 4.80 18.24
CA GLU A 132 -6.49 3.87 19.38
C GLU A 132 -6.58 2.42 18.89
N GLU A 133 -7.44 2.12 17.91
CA GLU A 133 -7.52 0.79 17.29
C GLU A 133 -6.15 0.36 16.72
N ALA A 134 -5.48 1.24 15.98
CA ALA A 134 -4.15 0.95 15.43
C ALA A 134 -3.08 0.73 16.52
N THR A 135 -3.15 1.49 17.62
CA THR A 135 -2.24 1.35 18.76
C THR A 135 -2.46 0.03 19.51
N GLN A 136 -3.72 -0.34 19.74
CA GLN A 136 -4.07 -1.62 20.37
C GLN A 136 -3.68 -2.80 19.47
N TRP A 137 -3.95 -2.69 18.17
CA TRP A 137 -3.59 -3.70 17.18
C TRP A 137 -2.08 -3.93 17.13
N VAL A 138 -1.24 -2.89 17.03
CA VAL A 138 0.21 -3.09 16.97
C VAL A 138 0.79 -3.70 18.26
N SER A 139 0.15 -3.44 19.41
CA SER A 139 0.54 -3.99 20.71
C SER A 139 0.18 -5.47 20.87
N SER A 140 -0.81 -5.94 20.13
CA SER A 140 -1.32 -7.32 20.16
C SER A 140 -0.88 -8.17 18.97
N ALA A 141 -0.46 -7.53 17.87
CA ALA A 141 -0.01 -8.19 16.66
C ALA A 141 1.36 -8.84 16.86
N SER A 142 1.37 -10.14 17.13
CA SER A 142 2.58 -10.98 17.13
C SER A 142 2.82 -11.65 15.77
N ALA A 143 1.76 -11.93 15.02
CA ALA A 143 1.75 -12.46 13.67
C ALA A 143 0.45 -12.06 12.94
N TYR A 144 0.38 -12.33 11.63
CA TYR A 144 -0.86 -12.20 10.88
C TYR A 144 -1.51 -13.59 10.80
N ASP A 145 -2.45 -13.86 11.71
CA ASP A 145 -3.11 -15.17 11.81
C ASP A 145 -4.39 -15.26 10.95
N ASP A 146 -4.83 -14.15 10.37
CA ASP A 146 -6.01 -14.12 9.49
C ASP A 146 -5.72 -14.78 8.13
N PRO A 147 -6.73 -15.41 7.50
CA PRO A 147 -6.60 -15.94 6.15
C PRO A 147 -6.29 -14.82 5.15
N ALA A 148 -5.38 -15.10 4.21
CA ALA A 148 -4.99 -14.15 3.18
C ALA A 148 -6.10 -14.00 2.12
N GLU A 149 -6.50 -12.76 1.86
CA GLU A 149 -7.42 -12.34 0.80
C GLU A 149 -6.72 -12.19 -0.55
N PHE A 150 -5.38 -12.10 -0.57
CA PHE A 150 -4.61 -11.74 -1.76
C PHE A 150 -3.62 -12.82 -2.19
N ASN A 151 -3.58 -13.08 -3.50
CA ASN A 151 -2.63 -13.99 -4.13
C ASN A 151 -1.17 -13.59 -3.85
N ILE A 152 -0.88 -12.29 -3.76
CA ILE A 152 0.47 -11.79 -3.50
C ILE A 152 1.06 -12.33 -2.19
N CYS A 153 0.23 -12.60 -1.18
CA CYS A 153 0.68 -13.14 0.10
C CYS A 153 1.33 -14.52 -0.06
N ALA A 154 0.87 -15.34 -1.01
CA ALA A 154 1.48 -16.64 -1.30
C ALA A 154 2.89 -16.51 -1.90
N PHE A 155 3.18 -15.43 -2.63
CA PHE A 155 4.47 -15.18 -3.26
C PHE A 155 5.48 -14.54 -2.30
N VAL A 156 5.02 -13.64 -1.43
CA VAL A 156 5.90 -12.97 -0.44
C VAL A 156 6.21 -13.89 0.73
N GLY A 157 5.31 -14.82 1.06
CA GLY A 157 5.45 -15.74 2.18
C GLY A 157 5.37 -15.02 3.53
N SER A 158 6.15 -15.49 4.52
CA SER A 158 6.23 -14.90 5.87
C SER A 158 7.66 -14.47 6.19
N PRO A 159 8.18 -13.42 5.54
CA PRO A 159 9.53 -12.95 5.77
C PRO A 159 9.70 -12.44 7.21
N ALA A 160 10.89 -12.63 7.76
CA ALA A 160 11.26 -12.05 9.04
C ALA A 160 11.13 -10.52 8.97
N ARG A 161 10.38 -9.95 9.91
CA ARG A 161 10.11 -8.52 10.00
C ARG A 161 10.21 -8.08 11.46
N PRO A 162 10.75 -6.88 11.75
CA PRO A 162 10.78 -6.36 13.11
C PRO A 162 9.37 -6.20 13.67
N GLN A 163 9.25 -5.97 14.97
CA GLN A 163 7.96 -5.56 15.52
C GLN A 163 7.56 -4.22 14.88
N LEU A 164 6.33 -4.16 14.39
CA LEU A 164 5.78 -2.91 13.88
C LEU A 164 5.62 -1.93 15.05
N ILE A 165 5.90 -0.65 14.82
CA ILE A 165 5.79 0.40 15.85
C ILE A 165 4.85 1.48 15.32
N PHE A 166 3.91 1.90 16.15
CA PHE A 166 3.05 3.04 15.82
C PHE A 166 3.88 4.34 15.86
N LYS A 167 4.14 4.92 14.69
CA LYS A 167 4.97 6.12 14.59
C LYS A 167 4.17 7.35 15.04
N LEU A 168 4.64 8.00 16.11
CA LEU A 168 4.04 9.24 16.62
C LEU A 168 4.46 10.43 15.76
N ASP A 169 5.70 10.47 15.27
CA ASP A 169 6.17 11.52 14.37
C ASP A 169 6.69 10.89 13.07
N SER A 170 6.50 11.59 11.95
CA SER A 170 7.25 11.25 10.74
C SER A 170 8.66 11.83 10.84
N PRO A 171 9.72 11.09 10.47
CA PRO A 171 11.05 11.68 10.38
C PRO A 171 11.00 12.82 9.34
N ARG A 172 11.15 14.06 9.80
CA ARG A 172 11.36 15.20 8.90
C ARG A 172 12.68 14.98 8.18
N ARG A 173 12.63 14.63 6.89
CA ARG A 173 13.83 14.70 6.05
C ARG A 173 14.19 16.17 5.88
N PRO A 174 15.46 16.58 6.13
CA PRO A 174 15.91 17.88 5.69
C PRO A 174 15.90 17.92 4.15
N PRO A 175 15.66 19.09 3.54
CA PRO A 175 15.77 19.24 2.09
C PRO A 175 17.22 18.88 1.67
N ALA A 176 17.33 18.06 0.63
CA ALA A 176 18.58 17.75 -0.04
C ALA A 176 19.07 18.95 -0.86
#